data_AF-A0A956A0X4-F1
#
_entry.id   AF-A0A956A0X4-F1
#
_cell.length_a   1.000
_cell.length_b   1.000
_cell.length_c   1.000
_cell.angle_alpha   90.00
_cell.angle_beta   90.00
_cell.angle_gamma   90.00
#
_symmetry.space_group_name_H-M   'P 1'
#
loop_
_entity.id
_entity.type
_entity.pdbx_description
1 polymer ?
#
loop_
_entity_poly.entity_id
_entity_poly.type
_entity_poly.pdbx_seq_one_letter_code
_entity_poly.pdbx_strand_id
1 'polypeptide(L)' 'VPPGPGLAPPRGIRLDGTRRALRARVGDASLEPVEPGVARLRASLPPGGYVTVLVEELFGGFCEDRSPAVC' A
#
# COMPACT_ATOMS: atom_id res chain seq x y z
N VAL A 1 -18.47 5.19 -8.29
CA VAL A 1 -18.87 3.81 -8.67
C VAL A 1 -19.84 3.32 -7.61
N PRO A 2 -21.11 3.00 -7.96
CA PRO A 2 -22.02 2.36 -7.01
C PRO A 2 -21.48 0.96 -6.64
N PRO A 3 -21.76 0.42 -5.44
CA PRO A 3 -21.42 -0.98 -5.16
C PRO A 3 -22.14 -1.87 -6.16
N GLY A 4 -21.40 -2.73 -6.86
CA GLY A 4 -21.98 -3.71 -7.77
C GLY A 4 -22.96 -4.63 -7.03
N PRO A 5 -23.96 -5.19 -7.70
CA PRO A 5 -24.91 -6.10 -7.06
C PRO A 5 -24.16 -7.35 -6.57
N GLY A 6 -24.19 -7.63 -5.26
CA GLY A 6 -23.75 -8.93 -4.73
C GLY A 6 -23.01 -8.93 -3.38
N LEU A 7 -22.59 -7.79 -2.85
CA LEU A 7 -21.89 -7.75 -1.56
C LEU A 7 -22.86 -7.39 -0.43
N ALA A 8 -23.41 -8.41 0.25
CA ALA A 8 -24.17 -8.23 1.48
C ALA A 8 -23.26 -8.43 2.70
N PRO A 9 -23.39 -7.61 3.75
CA PRO A 9 -22.64 -7.86 4.98
C PRO A 9 -23.09 -9.17 5.64
N PRO A 10 -22.22 -9.85 6.40
CA PRO A 10 -22.61 -10.98 7.22
C PRO A 10 -23.76 -10.61 8.18
N ARG A 11 -24.58 -11.60 8.55
CA ARG A 11 -25.72 -11.39 9.47
C ARG A 11 -25.24 -10.77 10.78
N GLY A 12 -25.97 -9.77 11.27
CA GLY A 12 -25.64 -9.07 12.51
C GLY A 12 -24.54 -8.00 12.37
N ILE A 13 -23.94 -7.83 11.19
CA ILE A 13 -22.96 -6.78 10.93
C ILE A 13 -23.62 -5.65 10.14
N ARG A 14 -23.54 -4.44 10.68
CA ARG A 14 -23.93 -3.21 10.00
C ARG A 14 -22.70 -2.57 9.39
N LEU A 15 -22.71 -2.37 8.07
CA LEU A 15 -21.68 -1.60 7.36
C LEU A 15 -22.27 -0.27 6.95
N ASP A 16 -21.94 0.80 7.68
CA ASP A 16 -22.49 2.13 7.39
C ASP A 16 -21.90 2.76 6.11
N GLY A 17 -20.77 2.21 5.65
CA GLY A 17 -20.05 2.72 4.49
C GLY A 17 -19.37 4.07 4.77
N THR A 18 -18.22 4.30 4.15
CA THR A 18 -17.50 5.57 4.26
C THR A 18 -16.86 5.92 2.92
N ARG A 19 -16.16 7.05 2.87
CA ARG A 19 -15.34 7.43 1.71
C ARG A 19 -13.88 7.29 2.07
N ARG A 20 -13.07 6.88 1.09
CA ARG A 20 -11.62 6.83 1.17
C ARG A 20 -11.03 7.48 -0.08
N ALA A 21 -9.94 8.23 0.09
CA ALA A 21 -9.21 8.79 -1.04
C ALA A 21 -8.63 7.66 -1.90
N LEU A 22 -8.82 7.73 -3.22
CA LEU A 22 -8.30 6.75 -4.17
C LEU A 22 -6.77 6.81 -4.30
N ARG A 23 -6.21 8.02 -4.14
CA ARG A 23 -4.76 8.25 -4.14
C ARG A 23 -4.38 8.95 -2.85
N ALA A 24 -3.29 8.52 -2.25
CA ALA A 24 -2.67 9.19 -1.12
C ALA A 24 -1.55 10.10 -1.62
N ARG A 25 -1.46 11.31 -1.08
CA ARG A 25 -0.31 12.19 -1.31
C ARG A 25 0.79 11.79 -0.33
N VAL A 26 1.96 11.42 -0.86
CA VAL A 26 3.15 11.15 -0.06
C VAL A 26 3.84 12.48 0.26
N GLY A 27 4.16 12.71 1.53
CA GLY A 27 4.93 13.86 2.00
C GLY A 27 6.37 13.47 2.31
N ASP A 28 7.29 14.44 2.29
CA ASP A 28 8.67 14.32 2.77
C ASP A 28 9.41 13.05 2.29
N ALA A 29 9.16 12.65 1.03
CA ALA A 29 9.69 11.42 0.50
C ALA A 29 11.19 11.56 0.18
N SER A 30 12.02 10.69 0.74
CA SER A 30 13.42 10.54 0.35
C SER A 30 13.80 9.07 0.24
N LEU A 31 14.68 8.77 -0.71
CA LEU A 31 15.28 7.46 -0.91
C LEU A 31 16.79 7.64 -0.96
N GLU A 32 17.48 7.10 0.04
CA GLU A 32 18.93 7.27 0.22
C GLU A 32 19.62 5.90 0.20
N PRO A 33 20.66 5.69 -0.61
CA PRO A 33 21.47 4.47 -0.51
C PRO A 33 22.20 4.45 0.84
N VAL A 34 22.22 3.29 1.49
CA VAL A 34 22.93 3.08 2.76
C VAL A 34 24.17 2.21 2.51
N GLU A 35 23.99 1.13 1.75
CA GLU A 35 25.02 0.14 1.36
C GLU A 35 24.68 -0.40 -0.04
N PRO A 36 25.60 -1.11 -0.72
CA PRO A 36 25.28 -1.76 -1.99
C PRO A 36 24.05 -2.67 -1.88
N GLY A 37 23.01 -2.39 -2.65
CA GLY A 37 21.75 -3.14 -2.62
C GLY A 37 20.79 -2.78 -1.47
N VAL A 38 21.14 -1.82 -0.61
CA VAL A 38 20.32 -1.41 0.53
C VAL A 38 20.02 0.08 0.45
N ALA A 39 18.73 0.43 0.52
CA ALA A 39 18.26 1.81 0.54
C ALA A 39 17.35 2.09 1.74
N ARG A 40 17.42 3.32 2.26
CA ARG A 40 16.52 3.85 3.27
C ARG A 40 15.45 4.71 2.61
N LEU A 41 14.20 4.28 2.74
CA LEU A 41 13.03 5.06 2.36
C LEU A 41 12.50 5.83 3.58
N ARG A 42 12.34 7.14 3.44
CA ARG A 42 11.58 7.99 4.37
C ARG A 42 10.37 8.56 3.64
N ALA A 43 9.21 8.57 4.28
CA ALA A 43 7.99 9.13 3.73
C ALA A 43 6.96 9.40 4.83
N SER A 44 6.18 10.45 4.65
CA SER A 44 5.00 10.78 5.46
C SER A 44 3.74 10.30 4.74
N LEU A 45 2.88 9.54 5.42
CA LEU A 45 1.61 9.04 4.90
C LEU A 45 0.42 9.52 5.74
N PRO A 46 -0.75 9.74 5.13
CA PRO A 46 -1.95 10.05 5.89
C PRO A 46 -2.38 8.86 6.77
N PRO A 47 -3.14 9.11 7.85
CA PRO A 47 -3.71 8.03 8.68
C PRO A 47 -4.48 7.00 7.84
N GLY A 48 -4.25 5.73 8.13
CA GLY A 48 -4.82 4.61 7.37
C GLY A 48 -4.13 4.34 6.02
N GLY A 49 -3.10 5.11 5.66
CA GLY A 49 -2.21 4.80 4.54
C GLY A 49 -1.30 3.61 4.86
N TYR A 50 -0.91 2.86 3.82
CA TYR A 50 -0.05 1.70 3.96
C TYR A 50 1.27 1.95 3.24
N VAL A 51 2.39 1.80 3.95
CA VAL A 51 3.73 1.93 3.35
C VAL A 51 4.00 0.85 2.31
N THR A 52 3.37 -0.32 2.45
CA THR A 52 3.50 -1.44 1.51
C THR A 52 3.02 -1.06 0.10
N VAL A 53 1.93 -0.30 -0.01
CA VAL A 53 1.45 0.20 -1.31
C VAL A 53 2.49 1.12 -1.95
N LEU A 54 3.14 2.00 -1.18
CA LEU A 54 4.20 2.87 -1.72
C LEU A 54 5.41 2.06 -2.18
N VAL A 55 5.83 1.05 -1.41
CA VAL A 55 6.95 0.17 -1.78
C VAL A 55 6.62 -0.64 -3.04
N GLU A 56 5.41 -1.20 -3.11
CA GLU A 56 4.93 -1.94 -4.28
C GLU A 56 4.96 -1.09 -5.54
N GLU A 57 4.49 0.16 -5.48
CA GLU A 57 4.52 1.10 -6.60
C GLU A 57 5.94 1.51 -7.02
N LEU A 58 6.88 1.61 -6.06
CA LEU A 58 8.28 1.97 -6.35
C LEU A 58 9.08 0.82 -6.97
N PHE A 59 8.80 -0.42 -6.56
CA PHE A 59 9.61 -1.59 -6.91
C PHE A 59 8.88 -2.62 -7.78
N GLY A 60 7.61 -2.37 -8.13
CA GLY A 60 6.84 -3.20 -9.05
C GLY A 60 6.26 -4.49 -8.44
N GLY A 61 6.12 -4.56 -7.12
CA GLY A 61 5.70 -5.78 -6.42
C GLY A 61 6.61 -6.14 -5.25
N PHE A 62 6.08 -6.92 -4.30
CA PHE A 62 6.92 -7.73 -3.43
C PHE A 62 7.15 -9.07 -4.12
N CYS A 63 8.37 -9.33 -4.60
CA CYS A 63 8.81 -10.70 -4.81
C CYS A 63 8.87 -11.33 -3.39
N GLU A 64 7.94 -12.24 -3.03
CA GLU A 64 8.07 -13.02 -1.80
C GLU A 64 9.32 -13.89 -1.93
N ASP A 65 10.44 -13.38 -1.44
CA ASP A 65 11.72 -14.08 -1.50
C ASP A 65 11.72 -15.24 -0.49
N ARG A 66 11.34 -16.43 -0.98
CA ARG A 66 11.89 -17.70 -0.52
C ARG A 66 12.72 -18.38 -1.63
N SER A 67 13.38 -17.61 -2.50
CA SER A 67 14.41 -18.17 -3.39
C SER A 67 15.26 -17.09 -4.04
N PRO A 68 16.60 -17.14 -3.91
CA PRO A 68 17.51 -16.18 -4.51
C PRO A 68 17.71 -16.51 -5.98
N ALA A 69 16.72 -16.22 -6.83
CA ALA A 69 16.92 -16.08 -8.26
C ALA A 69 15.66 -15.49 -8.89
N VAL A 70 15.86 -14.36 -9.56
CA VAL A 70 14.93 -13.75 -10.54
C VAL A 70 13.81 -12.90 -9.93
N CYS A 71 14.15 -11.63 -9.71
CA CYS A 71 13.47 -10.53 -10.41
C CYS A 71 14.56 -9.92 -11.33
#